data_AF-A0A524DSR7-F1
#
_entry.id   AF-A0A524DSR7-F1
#
_cell.length_a   1.000
_cell.length_b   1.000
_cell.length_c   1.000
_cell.angle_alpha   90.00
_cell.angle_beta   90.00
_cell.angle_gamma   90.00
#
_symmetry.space_group_name_H-M   'P 1'
#
loop_
_entity.id
_entity.type
_entity.pdbx_description
1 polymer ?
#
loop_
_entity_poly.entity_id
_entity_poly.type
_entity_poly.pdbx_seq_one_letter_code
_entity_poly.pdbx_strand_id
1 'polypeptide(L)'
;MKCPTCNVEMNLLVAGIYECPSCKKILKENDGSAQEQKEKKVSEGIFLDGEYFHNNVSLNKDYEIAESGIIINKTPNRLFGVLICHSPLIKDEKYVRISWWKSLQHAGMFKIYNRDVLNNTIHALEKIDNSFDDLWNWTGKYRKSEPKTKEDLEKEKNLDILKYRIIENKTCPKCQKTMEKMKAHYECSHCGEIVILEGYNQPIFNIDPKDLDLRFQSDFPINYYLPVSGITVKWLMGEWKSIVVIYAKDAPNKKWLRFYWWARDLSKFMKYGRREMGENTQMGWKAQRGMASPNIYDKKLIGPLIDALNKISNEVKL
;
A
#
# COMPACT_ATOMS: atom_id res chain seq x y z
N MET A 1 -14.76 -26.63 -43.56
CA MET A 1 -15.38 -26.66 -42.22
C MET A 1 -16.76 -27.32 -42.31
N LYS A 2 -17.19 -28.14 -41.33
CA LYS A 2 -18.54 -28.75 -41.32
C LYS A 2 -19.49 -27.96 -40.42
N CYS A 3 -20.75 -27.83 -40.84
CA CYS A 3 -21.78 -27.18 -40.04
C CYS A 3 -22.08 -28.03 -38.79
N PRO A 4 -22.00 -27.48 -37.57
CA PRO A 4 -22.25 -28.23 -36.34
C PRO A 4 -23.72 -28.66 -36.17
N THR A 5 -24.63 -28.07 -36.96
CA THR A 5 -26.07 -28.36 -36.90
C THR A 5 -26.48 -29.39 -37.95
N CYS A 6 -25.93 -29.32 -39.16
CA CYS A 6 -26.36 -30.17 -40.28
C CYS A 6 -25.30 -31.20 -40.71
N ASN A 7 -24.09 -31.13 -40.15
CA ASN A 7 -22.93 -31.97 -40.47
C ASN A 7 -22.54 -32.03 -41.95
N VAL A 8 -23.02 -31.08 -42.75
CA VAL A 8 -22.66 -30.87 -44.16
C VAL A 8 -21.49 -29.91 -44.28
N GLU A 9 -20.77 -30.00 -45.40
CA GLU A 9 -19.67 -29.11 -45.72
C GLU A 9 -20.17 -27.69 -45.99
N MET A 10 -19.49 -26.69 -45.41
CA MET A 10 -19.90 -25.29 -45.50
C MET A 10 -19.21 -24.57 -46.68
N ASN A 11 -19.92 -23.63 -47.29
CA ASN A 11 -19.41 -22.78 -48.35
C ASN A 11 -18.59 -21.63 -47.77
N LEU A 12 -17.43 -21.33 -48.33
CA LEU A 12 -16.66 -20.13 -47.98
C LEU A 12 -17.31 -18.90 -48.63
N LEU A 13 -17.70 -17.91 -47.82
CA LEU A 13 -18.23 -16.64 -48.33
C LEU A 13 -17.12 -15.62 -48.58
N VAL A 14 -16.25 -15.46 -47.58
CA VAL A 14 -15.04 -14.63 -47.59
C VAL A 14 -14.02 -15.27 -46.65
N ALA A 15 -12.75 -14.87 -46.69
CA ALA A 15 -11.70 -15.44 -45.85
C ALA A 15 -12.13 -15.52 -44.37
N GLY A 16 -12.10 -16.73 -43.80
CA GLY A 16 -12.48 -16.99 -42.42
C GLY A 16 -13.99 -16.91 -42.11
N ILE A 17 -14.89 -16.79 -43.09
CA ILE A 17 -16.35 -16.80 -42.89
C ILE A 17 -17.01 -17.83 -43.81
N TYR A 18 -17.73 -18.78 -43.20
CA TYR A 18 -18.39 -19.89 -43.88
C TYR A 18 -19.91 -19.83 -43.69
N GLU A 19 -20.67 -20.23 -44.70
CA GLU A 19 -22.14 -20.39 -44.65
C GLU A 19 -22.54 -21.84 -44.90
N CYS A 20 -23.45 -22.36 -44.08
CA CYS A 20 -24.05 -23.67 -44.33
C CYS A 20 -25.09 -23.59 -45.47
N PRO A 21 -24.95 -24.37 -46.55
CA PRO A 21 -25.91 -24.33 -47.66
C PRO A 21 -27.32 -24.82 -47.27
N SER A 22 -27.42 -25.75 -46.31
CA SER A 22 -28.71 -26.34 -45.90
C SER A 22 -29.48 -25.49 -44.89
N CYS A 23 -28.81 -24.86 -43.92
CA CYS A 23 -29.48 -24.12 -42.85
C CYS A 23 -29.13 -22.63 -42.80
N LYS A 24 -28.35 -22.13 -43.77
CA LYS A 24 -27.95 -20.72 -43.91
C LYS A 24 -27.20 -20.14 -42.70
N LYS A 25 -26.70 -21.01 -41.82
CA LYS A 25 -25.95 -20.61 -40.62
C LYS A 25 -24.53 -20.18 -41.00
N ILE A 26 -24.14 -18.99 -40.58
CA ILE A 26 -22.81 -18.42 -40.83
C ILE A 26 -21.90 -18.70 -39.61
N LEU A 27 -20.69 -19.18 -39.86
CA LEU A 27 -19.65 -19.38 -38.85
C LEU A 27 -18.39 -18.62 -39.27
N LYS A 28 -17.78 -17.94 -38.30
CA LYS A 28 -16.46 -17.36 -38.46
C LYS A 28 -15.43 -18.36 -37.94
N GLU A 29 -14.38 -18.60 -38.71
CA GLU A 29 -13.20 -19.31 -38.25
C GLU A 29 -12.62 -18.51 -37.08
N ASN A 30 -12.50 -19.13 -35.91
CA ASN A 30 -11.75 -18.52 -34.83
C ASN A 30 -10.29 -18.53 -35.28
N ASP A 31 -9.73 -17.35 -35.57
CA ASP A 31 -8.32 -17.13 -35.85
C ASP A 31 -7.47 -17.45 -34.61
N GLY A 32 -7.38 -18.74 -34.26
CA GLY A 32 -6.50 -19.26 -33.21
C GLY A 32 -5.03 -19.24 -33.61
N SER A 33 -4.71 -18.93 -34.88
CA SER A 33 -3.35 -18.94 -35.44
C SER A 33 -2.77 -17.55 -35.74
N ALA A 34 -3.49 -16.47 -35.42
CA ALA A 34 -2.96 -15.09 -35.52
C ALA A 34 -2.62 -14.46 -34.15
N GLN A 35 -2.87 -15.16 -33.04
CA GLN A 35 -2.57 -14.70 -31.67
C GLN A 35 -1.29 -15.31 -31.06
N GLU A 36 -0.45 -15.96 -31.86
CA GLU A 36 0.86 -16.48 -31.41
C GLU A 36 2.04 -15.52 -31.70
N GLN A 37 1.79 -14.25 -31.99
CA GLN A 37 2.84 -13.24 -31.99
C GLN A 37 3.01 -12.60 -30.61
N LYS A 38 3.98 -13.14 -29.86
CA LYS A 38 4.67 -12.55 -28.70
C LYS A 38 3.86 -12.40 -27.39
N GLU A 39 3.34 -13.49 -26.83
CA GLU A 39 3.46 -13.62 -25.38
C GLU A 39 4.92 -13.97 -25.05
N LYS A 40 5.80 -12.96 -25.00
CA LYS A 40 7.03 -13.12 -24.20
C LYS A 40 6.53 -13.53 -22.82
N LYS A 41 6.84 -14.75 -22.36
CA LYS A 41 6.67 -15.16 -20.97
C LYS A 41 7.32 -14.05 -20.13
N VAL A 42 6.50 -13.19 -19.55
CA VAL A 42 7.00 -12.11 -18.71
C VAL A 42 7.50 -12.78 -17.45
N SER A 43 8.81 -12.73 -17.25
CA SER A 43 9.46 -13.35 -16.10
C SER A 43 9.13 -12.56 -14.84
N GLU A 44 8.37 -13.16 -13.93
CA GLU A 44 8.18 -12.66 -12.57
C GLU A 44 9.55 -12.53 -11.88
N GLY A 45 9.69 -11.55 -10.98
CA GLY A 45 10.90 -11.36 -10.18
C GLY A 45 12.10 -10.69 -10.89
N ILE A 46 11.94 -10.28 -12.16
CA ILE A 46 12.95 -9.53 -12.93
C ILE A 46 12.51 -8.07 -13.13
N PHE A 47 13.48 -7.16 -13.21
CA PHE A 47 13.21 -5.77 -13.61
C PHE A 47 12.70 -5.70 -15.05
N LEU A 48 11.61 -4.98 -15.21
CA LEU A 48 11.03 -4.59 -16.48
C LEU A 48 11.12 -3.08 -16.62
N ASP A 49 11.29 -2.63 -17.85
CA ASP A 49 11.30 -1.21 -18.19
C ASP A 49 9.94 -0.56 -17.88
N GLY A 50 9.96 0.70 -17.46
CA GLY A 50 8.77 1.49 -17.18
C GLY A 50 7.76 1.54 -18.34
N GLU A 51 8.25 1.52 -19.58
CA GLU A 51 7.43 1.47 -20.78
C GLU A 51 6.51 0.23 -20.80
N TYR A 52 6.99 -0.92 -20.32
CA TYR A 52 6.16 -2.11 -20.18
C TYR A 52 4.94 -1.82 -19.31
N PHE A 53 5.13 -1.20 -18.14
CA PHE A 53 4.03 -0.92 -17.23
C PHE A 53 3.07 0.11 -17.81
N HIS A 54 3.58 1.17 -18.43
CA HIS A 54 2.74 2.16 -19.09
C HIS A 54 1.89 1.61 -20.23
N ASN A 55 2.38 0.59 -20.94
CA ASN A 55 1.66 0.00 -22.07
C ASN A 55 0.72 -1.14 -21.65
N ASN A 56 0.98 -1.80 -20.52
CA ASN A 56 0.26 -3.02 -20.11
C ASN A 56 -0.67 -2.83 -18.90
N VAL A 57 -0.51 -1.76 -18.12
CA VAL A 57 -1.38 -1.48 -16.97
C VAL A 57 -1.81 -0.03 -16.94
N SER A 58 -2.94 0.25 -16.29
CA SER A 58 -3.40 1.63 -16.09
C SER A 58 -2.46 2.38 -15.14
N LEU A 59 -1.63 3.23 -15.73
CA LEU A 59 -0.84 4.26 -15.09
C LEU A 59 -1.10 5.58 -15.82
N ASN A 60 -1.39 6.63 -15.07
CA ASN A 60 -1.63 7.94 -15.67
C ASN A 60 -0.31 8.72 -15.75
N LYS A 61 0.21 8.85 -16.97
CA LYS A 61 1.46 9.57 -17.28
C LYS A 61 1.41 11.06 -16.94
N ASP A 62 0.22 11.66 -16.83
CA ASP A 62 0.07 13.07 -16.45
C ASP A 62 0.39 13.32 -14.97
N TYR A 63 0.36 12.26 -14.16
CA TYR A 63 0.60 12.35 -12.72
C TYR A 63 1.77 11.49 -12.24
N GLU A 64 2.14 10.44 -12.97
CA GLU A 64 3.16 9.50 -12.54
C GLU A 64 3.84 8.80 -13.72
N ILE A 65 5.17 8.78 -13.72
CA ILE A 65 5.99 8.00 -14.65
C ILE A 65 6.61 6.83 -13.88
N ALA A 66 6.32 5.60 -14.29
CA ALA A 66 7.12 4.43 -13.93
C ALA A 66 8.42 4.42 -14.74
N GLU A 67 9.57 4.34 -14.08
CA GLU A 67 10.88 4.16 -14.72
C GLU A 67 11.21 2.68 -14.93
N SER A 68 10.88 1.86 -13.93
CA SER A 68 11.08 0.42 -13.95
C SER A 68 10.23 -0.24 -12.87
N GLY A 69 10.17 -1.56 -12.88
CA GLY A 69 9.47 -2.29 -11.84
C GLY A 69 9.63 -3.80 -11.95
N ILE A 70 9.20 -4.50 -10.92
CA ILE A 70 9.25 -5.95 -10.82
C ILE A 70 7.83 -6.46 -10.65
N ILE A 71 7.43 -7.41 -11.50
CA ILE A 71 6.17 -8.14 -11.32
C ILE A 71 6.38 -9.21 -10.27
N ILE A 72 5.52 -9.22 -9.25
CA ILE A 72 5.51 -10.21 -8.17
C ILE A 72 4.62 -11.39 -8.53
N ASN A 73 3.45 -11.11 -9.10
CA ASN A 73 2.52 -12.13 -9.55
C ASN A 73 1.67 -11.62 -10.71
N LYS A 74 1.47 -12.46 -11.73
CA LYS A 74 0.57 -12.19 -12.85
C LYS A 74 -0.37 -13.37 -13.08
N THR A 75 -1.67 -13.09 -13.05
CA THR A 75 -2.74 -14.01 -13.46
C THR A 75 -3.52 -13.35 -14.61
N PRO A 76 -4.40 -14.08 -15.32
CA PRO A 76 -5.17 -13.49 -16.44
C PRO A 76 -5.94 -12.22 -16.06
N ASN A 77 -6.41 -12.14 -14.82
CA ASN A 77 -7.27 -11.04 -14.36
C ASN A 77 -6.63 -10.15 -13.30
N ARG A 78 -5.39 -10.43 -12.85
CA ARG A 78 -4.73 -9.63 -11.81
C ARG A 78 -3.25 -9.53 -12.05
N LEU A 79 -2.70 -8.36 -11.75
CA LEU A 79 -1.26 -8.12 -11.72
C LEU A 79 -0.91 -7.50 -10.37
N PHE A 80 0.17 -7.99 -9.78
CA PHE A 80 0.76 -7.45 -8.55
C PHE A 80 2.24 -7.16 -8.83
N GLY A 81 2.68 -5.94 -8.53
CA GLY A 81 4.02 -5.47 -8.86
C GLY A 81 4.52 -4.39 -7.91
N VAL A 82 5.83 -4.18 -7.92
CA VAL A 82 6.50 -3.06 -7.27
C VAL A 82 7.21 -2.23 -8.32
N LEU A 83 6.95 -0.93 -8.34
CA LEU A 83 7.47 0.02 -9.33
C LEU A 83 8.38 1.05 -8.68
N ILE A 84 9.33 1.56 -9.45
CA ILE A 84 10.03 2.82 -9.20
C ILE A 84 9.34 3.88 -10.05
N CYS A 85 8.79 4.90 -9.39
CA CYS A 85 8.04 5.95 -10.04
C CYS A 85 8.57 7.33 -9.66
N HIS A 86 8.28 8.34 -10.48
CA HIS A 86 8.48 9.75 -10.14
C HIS A 86 7.34 10.61 -10.70
N SER A 87 7.31 11.87 -10.27
CA SER A 87 6.42 12.88 -10.86
C SER A 87 6.89 13.23 -12.28
N PRO A 88 5.97 13.44 -13.25
CA PRO A 88 6.35 13.91 -14.59
C PRO A 88 7.10 15.25 -14.56
N LEU A 89 6.87 16.06 -13.54
CA LEU A 89 7.46 17.39 -13.38
C LEU A 89 8.82 17.35 -12.64
N ILE A 90 9.03 16.38 -11.75
CA ILE A 90 10.22 16.28 -10.91
C ILE A 90 10.74 14.84 -10.98
N LYS A 91 11.71 14.62 -11.87
CA LYS A 91 12.29 13.29 -12.11
C LYS A 91 13.15 12.78 -10.96
N ASP A 92 13.79 13.70 -10.23
CA ASP A 92 14.69 13.36 -9.15
C ASP A 92 13.95 12.91 -7.87
N GLU A 93 12.66 13.28 -7.73
CA GLU A 93 11.81 12.84 -6.64
C GLU A 93 11.19 11.47 -6.94
N LYS A 94 12.00 10.44 -6.76
CA LYS A 94 11.60 9.05 -6.95
C LYS A 94 10.90 8.50 -5.71
N TYR A 95 10.03 7.52 -5.93
CA TYR A 95 9.39 6.75 -4.87
C TYR A 95 9.12 5.32 -5.32
N VAL A 96 9.03 4.44 -4.34
CA VAL A 96 8.62 3.05 -4.57
C VAL A 96 7.10 2.97 -4.48
N ARG A 97 6.48 2.26 -5.43
CA ARG A 97 5.04 2.04 -5.47
C ARG A 97 4.76 0.55 -5.52
N ILE A 98 4.20 -0.01 -4.44
CA ILE A 98 3.61 -1.34 -4.45
C ILE A 98 2.20 -1.23 -5.05
N SER A 99 1.82 -2.04 -6.04
CA SER A 99 0.57 -1.86 -6.78
C SER A 99 -0.11 -3.12 -7.27
N TRP A 100 -1.44 -3.05 -7.29
CA TRP A 100 -2.35 -4.09 -7.71
C TRP A 100 -3.22 -3.58 -8.84
N TRP A 101 -3.42 -4.42 -9.84
CA TRP A 101 -4.32 -4.19 -10.95
C TRP A 101 -5.27 -5.37 -11.09
N LYS A 102 -6.53 -5.09 -11.45
CA LYS A 102 -7.55 -6.08 -11.80
C LYS A 102 -8.00 -5.81 -13.24
N SER A 103 -7.84 -6.78 -14.13
CA SER A 103 -8.13 -6.62 -15.57
C SER A 103 -7.48 -5.35 -16.13
N LEU A 104 -6.20 -5.15 -15.79
CA LEU A 104 -5.36 -3.98 -16.13
C LEU A 104 -5.75 -2.65 -15.46
N GLN A 105 -6.93 -2.57 -14.83
CA GLN A 105 -7.39 -1.38 -14.10
C GLN A 105 -6.77 -1.30 -12.71
N HIS A 106 -6.45 -0.08 -12.26
CA HIS A 106 -5.86 0.14 -10.95
C HIS A 106 -6.80 -0.32 -9.84
N ALA A 107 -6.32 -1.22 -8.99
CA ALA A 107 -7.10 -1.80 -7.90
C ALA A 107 -6.60 -1.39 -6.51
N GLY A 108 -5.39 -0.85 -6.38
CA GLY A 108 -4.86 -0.35 -5.11
C GLY A 108 -3.35 -0.15 -5.14
N MET A 109 -2.83 0.72 -4.28
CA MET A 109 -1.40 1.00 -4.17
C MET A 109 -0.95 1.33 -2.76
N PHE A 110 0.37 1.28 -2.58
CA PHE A 110 1.08 1.74 -1.39
C PHE A 110 2.38 2.44 -1.82
N LYS A 111 2.45 3.77 -1.64
CA LYS A 111 3.61 4.58 -2.05
C LYS A 111 4.58 4.79 -0.89
N ILE A 112 5.88 4.76 -1.18
CA ILE A 112 6.96 4.86 -0.21
C ILE A 112 7.98 5.87 -0.75
N TYR A 113 8.04 7.03 -0.10
CA TYR A 113 8.85 8.19 -0.52
C TYR A 113 10.14 8.35 0.29
N ASN A 114 10.35 7.52 1.31
CA ASN A 114 11.43 7.70 2.27
C ASN A 114 12.11 6.35 2.50
N ARG A 115 13.44 6.37 2.57
CA ARG A 115 14.26 5.17 2.73
C ARG A 115 13.95 4.40 4.01
N ASP A 116 13.77 5.10 5.11
CA ASP A 116 13.49 4.47 6.40
C ASP A 116 12.10 3.82 6.42
N VAL A 117 11.11 4.43 5.76
CA VAL A 117 9.79 3.80 5.55
C VAL A 117 9.89 2.55 4.67
N LEU A 118 10.76 2.54 3.66
CA LEU A 118 11.03 1.34 2.84
C LEU A 118 11.63 0.23 3.70
N ASN A 119 12.65 0.55 4.49
CA ASN A 119 13.29 -0.40 5.40
C ASN A 119 12.29 -0.95 6.42
N ASN A 120 11.46 -0.08 7.02
CA ASN A 120 10.40 -0.49 7.94
C ASN A 120 9.37 -1.40 7.27
N THR A 121 9.03 -1.13 6.00
CA THR A 121 8.09 -1.94 5.22
C THR A 121 8.67 -3.33 4.98
N ILE A 122 9.94 -3.44 4.58
CA ILE A 122 10.63 -4.72 4.38
C ILE A 122 10.68 -5.50 5.71
N HIS A 123 11.14 -4.85 6.79
CA HIS A 123 11.25 -5.49 8.10
C HIS A 123 9.89 -5.96 8.64
N ALA A 124 8.84 -5.17 8.45
CA ALA A 124 7.49 -5.55 8.84
C ALA A 124 7.00 -6.79 8.06
N LEU A 125 7.27 -6.86 6.75
CA LEU A 125 6.92 -8.02 5.93
C LEU A 125 7.69 -9.28 6.36
N GLU A 126 8.99 -9.16 6.65
CA GLU A 126 9.82 -10.27 7.16
C GLU A 126 9.31 -10.78 8.51
N LYS A 127 9.00 -9.89 9.46
CA LYS A 127 8.42 -10.27 10.76
C LYS A 127 7.09 -10.99 10.58
N ILE A 128 6.24 -10.50 9.68
CA ILE A 128 4.94 -11.11 9.37
C ILE A 128 5.14 -12.50 8.74
N ASP A 129 6.06 -12.63 7.79
CA ASP A 129 6.32 -13.91 7.12
C ASP A 129 6.80 -14.97 8.14
N ASN A 130 7.61 -14.58 9.11
CA ASN A 130 8.10 -15.48 10.15
C ASN A 130 7.07 -15.80 11.25
N SER A 131 6.12 -14.89 11.52
CA SER A 131 5.22 -14.98 12.70
C SER A 131 3.83 -15.54 12.39
N PHE A 132 3.55 -15.85 11.12
CA PHE A 132 2.27 -16.34 10.66
C PHE A 132 2.41 -17.60 9.81
N ASP A 133 1.45 -18.52 9.89
CA ASP A 133 1.37 -19.66 8.97
C ASP A 133 0.74 -19.26 7.62
N ASP A 134 0.67 -20.22 6.68
CA ASP A 134 0.11 -20.00 5.33
C ASP A 134 -1.37 -19.60 5.33
N LEU A 135 -2.09 -19.83 6.43
CA LEU A 135 -3.49 -19.43 6.63
C LEU A 135 -3.61 -18.13 7.44
N TRP A 136 -2.50 -17.44 7.68
CA TRP A 136 -2.41 -16.24 8.50
C TRP A 136 -2.85 -16.44 9.96
N ASN A 137 -2.69 -17.65 10.50
CA ASN A 137 -2.75 -17.85 11.94
C ASN A 137 -1.44 -17.43 12.58
N TRP A 138 -1.55 -16.73 13.70
CA TRP A 138 -0.40 -16.33 14.50
C TRP A 138 0.30 -17.58 15.06
N THR A 139 1.56 -17.78 14.70
CA THR A 139 2.39 -18.91 15.18
C THR A 139 3.23 -18.54 16.41
N GLY A 140 3.27 -17.25 16.75
CA GLY A 140 3.95 -16.77 17.94
C GLY A 140 3.25 -17.15 19.25
N LYS A 141 3.92 -16.91 20.38
CA LYS A 141 3.34 -17.16 21.71
C LYS A 141 2.46 -15.97 22.13
N TYR A 142 1.14 -16.13 22.06
CA TYR A 142 0.21 -15.18 22.68
C TYR A 142 0.64 -14.93 24.14
N ARG A 143 0.75 -13.65 24.53
CA ARG A 143 1.15 -13.15 25.88
C ARG A 143 2.63 -13.21 26.26
N LYS A 144 3.54 -13.76 25.44
CA LYS A 144 4.97 -13.41 25.58
C LYS A 144 5.22 -12.19 24.72
N SER A 145 5.01 -11.01 25.28
CA SER A 145 5.60 -9.80 24.69
C SER A 145 7.09 -10.08 24.53
N GLU A 146 7.63 -9.91 23.32
CA GLU A 146 9.08 -9.87 23.17
C GLU A 146 9.64 -8.94 24.25
N PRO A 147 10.60 -9.39 25.07
CA PRO A 147 11.18 -8.53 26.07
C PRO A 147 11.75 -7.32 25.35
N LYS A 148 11.29 -6.13 25.74
CA LYS A 148 11.77 -4.87 25.17
C LYS A 148 13.29 -4.84 25.28
N THR A 149 13.96 -4.57 24.17
CA THR A 149 15.40 -4.37 24.20
C THR A 149 15.72 -3.09 24.98
N LYS A 150 16.98 -2.91 25.38
CA LYS A 150 17.41 -1.65 26.00
C LYS A 150 17.17 -0.46 25.07
N GLU A 151 17.37 -0.66 23.78
CA GLU A 151 17.14 0.34 22.74
C GLU A 151 15.65 0.72 22.64
N ASP A 152 14.73 -0.26 22.67
CA ASP A 152 13.28 0.00 22.64
C ASP A 152 12.83 0.82 23.85
N LEU A 153 13.34 0.47 25.04
CA LEU A 153 13.04 1.20 26.27
C LEU A 153 13.58 2.64 26.23
N GLU A 154 14.76 2.84 25.63
CA GLU A 154 15.35 4.16 25.46
C GLU A 154 14.56 5.01 24.46
N LYS A 155 14.12 4.44 23.34
CA LYS A 155 13.26 5.12 22.37
C LYS A 155 11.91 5.53 22.97
N GLU A 156 11.23 4.63 23.68
CA GLU A 156 9.98 4.96 24.39
C GLU A 156 10.20 6.09 25.41
N LYS A 157 11.25 5.98 26.23
CA LYS A 157 11.57 7.00 27.23
C LYS A 157 11.84 8.36 26.57
N ASN A 158 12.57 8.39 25.46
CA ASN A 158 12.85 9.62 24.72
C ASN A 158 11.58 10.22 24.14
N LEU A 159 10.69 9.42 23.57
CA LEU A 159 9.38 9.86 23.08
C LEU A 159 8.50 10.41 24.21
N ASP A 160 8.48 9.78 25.38
CA ASP A 160 7.70 10.25 26.51
C ASP A 160 8.25 11.55 27.11
N ILE A 161 9.58 11.68 27.19
CA ILE A 161 10.23 12.95 27.55
C ILE A 161 9.86 14.04 26.54
N LEU A 162 9.84 13.72 25.25
CA LEU A 162 9.47 14.66 24.20
C LEU A 162 8.02 15.14 24.34
N LYS A 163 7.07 14.22 24.54
CA LYS A 163 5.66 14.54 24.81
C LYS A 163 5.53 15.45 26.03
N TYR A 164 6.22 15.12 27.12
CA TYR A 164 6.22 15.93 28.33
C TYR A 164 6.76 17.35 28.07
N ARG A 165 7.90 17.49 27.38
CA ARG A 165 8.48 18.79 27.01
C ARG A 165 7.59 19.61 26.08
N ILE A 166 6.88 18.96 25.17
CA ILE A 166 5.87 19.61 24.32
C ILE A 166 4.74 20.20 25.17
N ILE A 167 4.23 19.43 26.14
CA ILE A 167 3.11 19.86 27.00
C ILE A 167 3.53 21.00 27.92
N GLU A 168 4.63 20.84 28.66
CA GLU A 168 5.06 21.79 29.69
C GLU A 168 5.76 23.01 29.11
N ASN A 169 6.69 22.80 28.18
CA ASN A 169 7.63 23.83 27.72
C ASN A 169 7.37 24.28 26.28
N LYS A 170 6.35 23.70 25.60
CA LYS A 170 6.08 23.91 24.17
C LYS A 170 7.31 23.66 23.32
N THR A 171 8.14 22.68 23.70
CA THR A 171 9.38 22.37 23.00
C THR A 171 9.09 21.69 21.67
N CYS A 172 9.66 22.18 20.58
CA CYS A 172 9.54 21.58 19.26
C CYS A 172 10.15 20.19 19.24
N PRO A 173 9.42 19.15 18.78
CA PRO A 173 9.93 17.79 18.75
C PRO A 173 11.16 17.63 17.84
N LYS A 174 11.24 18.46 16.79
CA LYS A 174 12.28 18.39 15.75
C LYS A 174 13.55 19.16 16.09
N CYS A 175 13.44 20.40 16.56
CA CYS A 175 14.60 21.28 16.78
C CYS A 175 14.80 21.72 18.24
N GLN A 176 13.96 21.26 19.17
CA GLN A 176 14.02 21.57 20.61
C GLN A 176 13.90 23.06 20.98
N LYS A 177 13.55 23.94 20.03
CA LYS A 177 13.21 25.36 20.29
C LYS A 177 11.78 25.49 20.79
N THR A 178 11.48 26.53 21.54
CA THR A 178 10.12 26.84 22.00
C THR A 178 9.22 27.16 20.80
N MET A 179 8.01 26.62 20.81
CA MET A 179 6.98 26.83 19.80
C MET A 179 5.99 27.90 20.22
N GLU A 180 5.37 28.52 19.23
CA GLU A 180 4.30 29.49 19.42
C GLU A 180 2.95 28.78 19.48
N LYS A 181 2.07 29.26 20.36
CA LYS A 181 0.70 28.75 20.46
C LYS A 181 -0.18 29.47 19.45
N MET A 182 -0.61 28.73 18.44
CA MET A 182 -1.63 29.15 17.50
C MET A 182 -3.02 28.85 18.08
N LYS A 183 -4.08 29.11 17.30
CA LYS A 183 -5.47 28.94 17.76
C LYS A 183 -5.76 27.53 18.29
N ALA A 184 -5.22 26.48 17.64
CA ALA A 184 -5.49 25.09 18.01
C ALA A 184 -4.29 24.13 17.94
N HIS A 185 -3.12 24.64 17.58
CA HIS A 185 -1.89 23.86 17.44
C HIS A 185 -0.69 24.69 17.92
N TYR A 186 0.45 24.03 18.12
CA TYR A 186 1.74 24.68 18.26
C TYR A 186 2.44 24.68 16.91
N GLU A 187 3.12 25.77 16.61
CA GLU A 187 3.92 25.92 15.41
C GLU A 187 5.34 26.38 15.79
N CYS A 188 6.35 25.72 15.23
CA CYS A 188 7.73 26.10 15.44
C CYS A 188 8.17 27.12 14.39
N SER A 189 8.40 28.37 14.81
CA SER A 189 8.89 29.45 13.94
C SER A 189 10.28 29.18 13.34
N HIS A 190 11.07 28.28 13.92
CA HIS A 190 12.40 27.93 13.42
C HIS A 190 12.40 26.89 12.30
N CYS A 191 11.53 25.86 12.38
CA CYS A 191 11.58 24.72 11.45
C CYS A 191 10.25 24.33 10.82
N GLY A 192 9.18 25.07 11.11
CA GLY A 192 7.84 24.85 10.59
C GLY A 192 7.13 23.61 11.13
N GLU A 193 7.69 22.94 12.15
CA GLU A 193 7.06 21.77 12.75
C GLU A 193 5.75 22.16 13.44
N ILE A 194 4.70 21.36 13.21
CA ILE A 194 3.38 21.57 13.77
C ILE A 194 3.08 20.45 14.75
N VAL A 195 2.56 20.82 15.92
CA VAL A 195 2.07 19.88 16.93
C VAL A 195 0.61 20.17 17.24
N ILE A 196 -0.24 19.17 17.15
CA ILE A 196 -1.66 19.27 17.52
C ILE A 196 -1.88 18.59 18.87
N LEU A 197 -2.71 19.19 19.72
CA LEU A 197 -3.17 18.52 20.94
C LEU A 197 -4.52 17.84 20.67
N GLU A 198 -4.55 16.51 20.69
CA GLU A 198 -5.79 15.72 20.73
C GLU A 198 -6.23 15.51 22.19
N GLY A 199 -7.39 14.89 22.43
CA GLY A 199 -8.02 14.81 23.76
C GLY A 199 -7.07 14.48 24.92
N TYR A 200 -7.39 14.96 26.13
CA TYR A 200 -6.51 14.85 27.32
C TYR A 200 -5.10 15.44 27.12
N ASN A 201 -4.96 16.47 26.28
CA ASN A 201 -3.68 17.14 25.97
C ASN A 201 -2.61 16.20 25.37
N GLN A 202 -3.01 15.15 24.65
CA GLN A 202 -2.07 14.26 24.00
C GLN A 202 -1.47 14.93 22.75
N PRO A 203 -0.15 15.19 22.70
CA PRO A 203 0.46 15.82 21.54
C PRO A 203 0.59 14.82 20.37
N ILE A 204 0.24 15.29 19.18
CA ILE A 204 0.37 14.60 17.91
C ILE A 204 1.31 15.40 17.04
N PHE A 205 2.37 14.73 16.60
CA PHE A 205 3.45 15.29 15.80
C PHE A 205 4.02 14.20 14.89
N ASN A 206 4.92 14.58 14.00
CA ASN A 206 5.58 13.64 13.12
C ASN A 206 6.62 12.81 13.89
N ILE A 207 6.53 11.49 13.81
CA ILE A 207 7.54 10.59 14.36
C ILE A 207 8.48 10.20 13.22
N ASP A 208 9.78 10.33 13.44
CA ASP A 208 10.78 9.85 12.48
C ASP A 208 10.58 8.34 12.27
N PRO A 209 10.49 7.83 11.03
CA PRO A 209 10.33 6.41 10.79
C PRO A 209 11.37 5.53 11.50
N LYS A 210 12.58 6.01 11.78
CA LYS A 210 13.62 5.28 12.52
C LYS A 210 13.29 5.07 13.99
N ASP A 211 12.47 5.95 14.55
CA ASP A 211 12.03 5.93 15.95
C ASP A 211 10.72 5.15 16.13
N LEU A 212 10.14 4.60 15.06
CA LEU A 212 8.93 3.81 15.14
C LEU A 212 9.19 2.47 15.85
N ASP A 213 8.24 2.12 16.72
CA ASP A 213 8.15 0.80 17.32
C ASP A 213 7.63 -0.22 16.30
N LEU A 214 8.53 -1.06 15.78
CA LEU A 214 8.21 -2.10 14.80
C LEU A 214 7.77 -3.44 15.45
N ARG A 215 7.21 -3.39 16.65
CA ARG A 215 6.56 -4.54 17.29
C ARG A 215 5.14 -4.71 16.80
N PHE A 216 4.64 -5.94 16.96
CA PHE A 216 3.25 -6.24 16.67
C PHE A 216 2.33 -5.52 17.65
N GLN A 217 1.38 -4.78 17.07
CA GLN A 217 0.26 -4.15 17.77
C GLN A 217 -1.03 -4.88 17.38
N SER A 218 -2.09 -4.74 18.15
CA SER A 218 -3.41 -5.36 17.85
C SER A 218 -4.56 -4.36 17.85
N ASP A 219 -4.34 -3.15 18.35
CA ASP A 219 -5.30 -2.07 18.56
C ASP A 219 -5.34 -1.09 17.36
N PHE A 220 -5.44 -1.64 16.15
CA PHE A 220 -5.63 -0.83 14.94
C PHE A 220 -7.11 -0.39 14.81
N PRO A 221 -7.43 0.90 14.57
CA PRO A 221 -8.80 1.40 14.51
C PRO A 221 -9.46 1.14 13.15
N ILE A 222 -9.56 -0.14 12.77
CA ILE A 222 -10.06 -0.61 11.47
C ILE A 222 -11.56 -0.89 11.55
N ASN A 223 -12.32 -0.26 10.65
CA ASN A 223 -13.75 -0.53 10.48
C ASN A 223 -13.96 -1.81 9.63
N TYR A 224 -15.01 -2.59 9.96
CA TYR A 224 -15.48 -3.81 9.28
C TYR A 224 -14.62 -5.07 9.40
N TYR A 225 -13.31 -4.94 9.59
CA TYR A 225 -12.39 -6.06 9.76
C TYR A 225 -11.75 -6.00 11.14
N LEU A 226 -11.42 -7.17 11.68
CA LEU A 226 -10.80 -7.26 13.00
C LEU A 226 -9.29 -7.50 12.82
N PRO A 227 -8.43 -6.65 13.40
CA PRO A 227 -6.99 -6.88 13.39
C PRO A 227 -6.63 -8.11 14.22
N VAL A 228 -5.80 -8.97 13.65
CA VAL A 228 -5.08 -10.00 14.41
C VAL A 228 -3.87 -9.34 15.06
N SER A 229 -2.98 -8.84 14.21
CA SER A 229 -1.86 -7.99 14.60
C SER A 229 -1.28 -7.27 13.38
N GLY A 230 -0.46 -6.25 13.60
CA GLY A 230 0.17 -5.50 12.53
C GLY A 230 1.30 -4.60 13.03
N ILE A 231 1.94 -3.91 12.10
CA ILE A 231 3.09 -3.06 12.36
C ILE A 231 2.88 -1.71 11.66
N THR A 232 3.07 -0.62 12.38
CA THR A 232 3.09 0.74 11.82
C THR A 232 4.45 0.99 11.16
N VAL A 233 4.43 1.43 9.89
CA VAL A 233 5.67 1.67 9.11
C VAL A 233 5.91 3.14 8.78
N LYS A 234 4.89 4.00 8.95
CA LYS A 234 5.00 5.46 8.85
C LYS A 234 3.93 6.12 9.72
N TRP A 235 4.31 7.05 10.59
CA TRP A 235 3.37 7.81 11.42
C TRP A 235 3.68 9.31 11.37
N LEU A 236 2.95 10.01 10.52
CA LEU A 236 2.95 11.47 10.45
C LEU A 236 1.62 12.01 11.01
N MET A 237 1.61 13.28 11.38
CA MET A 237 0.43 13.96 11.91
C MET A 237 -0.78 13.85 10.96
N GLY A 238 -0.55 13.90 9.64
CA GLY A 238 -1.60 13.85 8.61
C GLY A 238 -1.66 12.53 7.82
N GLU A 239 -0.71 11.61 8.01
CA GLU A 239 -0.60 10.38 7.21
C GLU A 239 -0.12 9.22 8.06
N TRP A 240 -0.84 8.10 8.02
CA TRP A 240 -0.47 6.88 8.72
C TRP A 240 -0.47 5.69 7.77
N LYS A 241 0.58 4.88 7.86
CA LYS A 241 0.72 3.62 7.13
C LYS A 241 1.05 2.47 8.06
N SER A 242 0.37 1.34 7.85
CA SER A 242 0.61 0.10 8.57
C SER A 242 0.39 -1.12 7.69
N ILE A 243 0.99 -2.23 8.07
CA ILE A 243 0.80 -3.54 7.44
C ILE A 243 0.19 -4.44 8.51
N VAL A 244 -1.01 -4.97 8.26
CA VAL A 244 -1.82 -5.60 9.30
C VAL A 244 -2.45 -6.88 8.75
N VAL A 245 -2.36 -7.96 9.52
CA VAL A 245 -3.13 -9.17 9.27
C VAL A 245 -4.52 -8.97 9.87
N ILE A 246 -5.54 -9.10 9.03
CA ILE A 246 -6.94 -8.92 9.42
C ILE A 246 -7.78 -10.14 9.09
N TYR A 247 -8.95 -10.24 9.69
CA TYR A 247 -9.95 -11.24 9.34
C TYR A 247 -11.33 -10.63 9.13
N ALA A 248 -12.17 -11.33 8.36
CA ALA A 248 -13.57 -10.96 8.18
C ALA A 248 -14.35 -11.19 9.48
N LYS A 249 -15.04 -10.17 9.97
CA LYS A 249 -15.81 -10.24 11.24
C LYS A 249 -16.74 -11.45 11.29
N ASP A 250 -17.41 -11.76 10.17
CA ASP A 250 -18.39 -12.84 10.07
C ASP A 250 -17.77 -14.19 9.68
N ALA A 251 -16.47 -14.22 9.36
CA ALA A 251 -15.75 -15.44 8.97
C ALA A 251 -14.29 -15.39 9.45
N PRO A 252 -14.00 -15.72 10.73
CA PRO A 252 -12.66 -15.63 11.30
C PRO A 252 -11.58 -16.44 10.61
N ASN A 253 -11.96 -17.50 9.88
CA ASN A 253 -11.04 -18.32 9.09
C ASN A 253 -10.58 -17.62 7.80
N LYS A 254 -11.29 -16.57 7.36
CA LYS A 254 -10.91 -15.77 6.21
C LYS A 254 -10.00 -14.65 6.68
N LYS A 255 -8.70 -14.88 6.56
CA LYS A 255 -7.63 -13.96 6.96
C LYS A 255 -6.78 -13.55 5.77
N TRP A 256 -6.20 -12.36 5.83
CA TRP A 256 -5.29 -11.86 4.80
C TRP A 256 -4.45 -10.71 5.33
N LEU A 257 -3.33 -10.46 4.65
CA LEU A 257 -2.50 -9.29 4.89
C LEU A 257 -3.08 -8.07 4.18
N ARG A 258 -3.10 -6.93 4.87
CA ARG A 258 -3.59 -5.66 4.32
C ARG A 258 -2.58 -4.55 4.51
N PHE A 259 -2.44 -3.74 3.47
CA PHE A 259 -1.69 -2.50 3.49
C PHE A 259 -2.63 -1.35 3.77
N TYR A 260 -2.45 -0.69 4.91
CA TYR A 260 -3.19 0.49 5.29
C TYR A 260 -2.43 1.74 4.93
N TRP A 261 -3.15 2.68 4.34
CA TRP A 261 -2.68 4.02 4.11
C TRP A 261 -3.84 4.97 4.30
N TRP A 262 -3.82 5.64 5.44
CA TRP A 262 -4.84 6.56 5.89
C TRP A 262 -4.29 7.96 5.95
N ALA A 263 -5.20 8.91 5.76
CA ALA A 263 -4.92 10.32 5.93
C ALA A 263 -5.92 10.94 6.89
N ARG A 264 -5.49 12.04 7.47
CA ARG A 264 -6.29 12.88 8.35
C ARG A 264 -6.34 14.27 7.73
N ASP A 265 -7.54 14.78 7.51
CA ASP A 265 -7.72 16.15 7.05
C ASP A 265 -7.63 17.11 8.25
N LEU A 266 -6.56 17.90 8.28
CA LEU A 266 -6.29 18.88 9.33
C LEU A 266 -6.66 20.30 8.89
N SER A 267 -7.12 20.51 7.66
CA SER A 267 -7.31 21.85 7.06
C SER A 267 -8.28 22.71 7.89
N LYS A 268 -9.44 22.18 8.27
CA LYS A 268 -10.43 22.88 9.10
C LYS A 268 -9.90 23.16 10.51
N PHE A 269 -9.17 22.21 11.07
CA PHE A 269 -8.58 22.35 12.40
C PHE A 269 -7.54 23.47 12.41
N MET A 270 -6.64 23.49 11.43
CA MET A 270 -5.63 24.54 11.26
C MET A 270 -6.25 25.92 11.03
N LYS A 271 -7.28 26.00 10.17
CA LYS A 271 -7.89 27.28 9.77
C LYS A 271 -8.83 27.88 10.81
N TYR A 272 -9.67 27.06 11.44
CA TYR A 272 -10.76 27.54 12.30
C TYR A 272 -10.57 27.21 13.78
N GLY A 273 -9.58 26.38 14.13
CA GLY A 273 -9.39 25.89 15.48
C GLY A 273 -10.56 25.06 16.02
N ARG A 274 -11.40 24.54 15.13
CA ARG A 274 -12.57 23.72 15.46
C ARG A 274 -12.46 22.37 14.76
N ARG A 275 -12.88 21.31 15.45
CA ARG A 275 -13.20 20.01 14.84
C ARG A 275 -14.46 20.20 13.97
N GLU A 276 -14.68 19.37 12.96
CA GLU A 276 -15.89 19.46 12.13
C GLU A 276 -17.14 19.55 13.04
N MET A 277 -17.93 20.62 12.89
CA MET A 277 -19.20 20.76 13.61
C MET A 277 -20.16 19.68 13.10
N GLY A 278 -20.59 18.77 13.98
CA GLY A 278 -21.68 17.82 13.70
C GLY A 278 -21.41 16.36 14.06
N GLU A 279 -20.17 15.98 14.35
CA GLU A 279 -19.86 14.64 14.84
C GLU A 279 -19.02 14.75 16.12
N ASN A 280 -19.36 13.98 17.15
CA ASN A 280 -18.51 13.74 18.34
C ASN A 280 -17.21 12.99 17.99
N THR A 281 -16.72 13.08 16.74
CA THR A 281 -15.61 12.29 16.25
C THR A 281 -14.28 12.89 16.69
N GLN A 282 -13.45 12.05 17.30
CA GLN A 282 -11.99 12.19 17.26
C GLN A 282 -11.55 12.52 15.83
N MET A 283 -10.39 13.14 15.62
CA MET A 283 -9.92 13.45 14.25
C MET A 283 -9.71 12.14 13.48
N GLY A 284 -10.77 11.68 12.81
CA GLY A 284 -10.88 10.32 12.33
C GLY A 284 -9.93 10.08 11.18
N TRP A 285 -9.17 8.99 11.27
CA TRP A 285 -8.42 8.49 10.12
C TRP A 285 -9.40 8.04 9.04
N LYS A 286 -9.18 8.51 7.81
CA LYS A 286 -9.96 8.10 6.64
C LYS A 286 -9.03 7.37 5.67
N ALA A 287 -9.55 6.34 5.01
CA ALA A 287 -8.83 5.70 3.91
C ALA A 287 -8.47 6.74 2.84
N GLN A 288 -7.24 6.70 2.34
CA GLN A 288 -6.81 7.61 1.30
C GLN A 288 -7.72 7.47 0.06
N ARG A 289 -8.29 8.60 -0.40
CA ARG A 289 -9.17 8.62 -1.57
C ARG A 289 -8.45 8.05 -2.80
N GLY A 290 -9.17 7.29 -3.62
CA GLY A 290 -8.61 6.69 -4.84
C GLY A 290 -7.76 5.43 -4.61
N MET A 291 -7.70 4.93 -3.38
CA MET A 291 -6.99 3.70 -3.08
C MET A 291 -7.94 2.66 -2.48
N ALA A 292 -8.24 1.60 -3.23
CA ALA A 292 -8.74 0.40 -2.59
C ALA A 292 -7.61 -0.20 -1.74
N SER A 293 -7.94 -0.71 -0.56
CA SER A 293 -6.92 -1.21 0.35
C SER A 293 -6.29 -2.48 -0.21
N PRO A 294 -4.98 -2.45 -0.50
CA PRO A 294 -4.33 -3.61 -1.07
C PRO A 294 -4.27 -4.78 -0.11
N ASN A 295 -4.57 -5.97 -0.63
CA ASN A 295 -4.59 -7.20 0.15
C ASN A 295 -3.70 -8.26 -0.50
N ILE A 296 -3.03 -9.05 0.34
CA ILE A 296 -2.37 -10.29 -0.05
C ILE A 296 -3.08 -11.43 0.68
N TYR A 297 -3.74 -12.28 -0.11
CA TYR A 297 -4.49 -13.43 0.41
C TYR A 297 -3.62 -14.67 0.55
N ASP A 298 -2.70 -14.89 -0.40
CA ASP A 298 -1.77 -16.02 -0.38
C ASP A 298 -0.42 -15.54 0.19
N LYS A 299 -0.03 -16.12 1.33
CA LYS A 299 1.23 -15.78 2.02
C LYS A 299 2.46 -16.06 1.16
N LYS A 300 2.39 -16.99 0.19
CA LYS A 300 3.51 -17.29 -0.72
C LYS A 300 3.98 -16.09 -1.53
N LEU A 301 3.16 -15.05 -1.66
CA LEU A 301 3.53 -13.80 -2.35
C LEU A 301 4.40 -12.85 -1.50
N ILE A 302 4.57 -13.11 -0.20
CA ILE A 302 5.36 -12.25 0.69
C ILE A 302 6.85 -12.37 0.41
N GLY A 303 7.40 -13.57 0.26
CA GLY A 303 8.81 -13.78 -0.09
C GLY A 303 9.20 -13.04 -1.39
N PRO A 304 8.52 -13.28 -2.52
CA PRO A 304 8.77 -12.56 -3.77
C PRO A 304 8.62 -11.03 -3.65
N LEU A 305 7.69 -10.54 -2.82
CA LEU A 305 7.53 -9.11 -2.55
C LEU A 305 8.74 -8.55 -1.79
N ILE A 306 9.21 -9.23 -0.73
CA ILE A 306 10.39 -8.84 0.04
C ILE A 306 11.61 -8.80 -0.88
N ASP A 307 11.81 -9.84 -1.71
CA ASP A 307 12.93 -9.89 -2.65
C ASP A 307 12.90 -8.72 -3.64
N ALA A 308 11.74 -8.39 -4.19
CA ALA A 308 11.59 -7.26 -5.10
C ALA A 308 11.85 -5.92 -4.41
N LEU A 309 11.36 -5.73 -3.19
CA LEU A 309 11.61 -4.51 -2.41
C LEU A 309 13.10 -4.38 -2.08
N ASN A 310 13.77 -5.48 -1.69
CA ASN A 310 15.21 -5.50 -1.45
C ASN A 310 16.00 -5.14 -2.72
N LYS A 311 15.67 -5.75 -3.87
CA LYS A 311 16.29 -5.40 -5.17
C LYS A 311 16.10 -3.93 -5.51
N ILE A 312 14.87 -3.42 -5.41
CA ILE A 312 14.57 -2.00 -5.68
C ILE A 312 15.32 -1.10 -4.72
N SER A 313 15.43 -1.48 -3.44
CA SER A 313 16.17 -0.71 -2.44
C SER A 313 17.64 -0.53 -2.82
N ASN A 314 18.25 -1.45 -3.57
CA ASN A 314 19.64 -1.27 -4.01
C ASN A 314 19.77 -0.35 -5.24
N GLU A 315 18.69 -0.18 -6.00
CA GLU A 315 18.67 0.57 -7.25
C GLU A 315 18.23 2.03 -7.05
N VAL A 316 17.23 2.26 -6.18
CA VAL A 316 16.59 3.57 -6.03
C VAL A 316 17.20 4.36 -4.86
N LYS A 317 17.51 5.63 -5.14
CA LYS A 317 17.76 6.65 -4.11
C LYS A 317 16.43 7.33 -3.80
N LEU A 318 15.98 7.19 -2.56
CA LEU A 318 14.76 7.81 -2.01
C LEU A 318 15.10 8.98 -1.12
#